data_AF-A0A7S3NHD1-F1
#
_entry.id   AF-A0A7S3NHD1-F1
#
_cell.length_a   1.000
_cell.length_b   1.000
_cell.length_c   1.000
_cell.angle_alpha   90.00
_cell.angle_beta   90.00
_cell.angle_gamma   90.00
#
_symmetry.space_group_name_H-M   'P 1'
#
loop_
_entity.id
_entity.type
_entity.pdbx_description
1 polymer ?
#
loop_
_entity_poly.entity_id
_entity_poly.type
_entity_poly.pdbx_seq_one_letter_code
_entity_poly.pdbx_strand_id
1 'polypeptide(L)'
;EASTAVAEPAYSAPAVVKPKPTKPKATQPKTGGSTSGFTGSSSGVDKKFKSGEVDCDTFPSEYGAVALDWLELGGWSGIQYVPDFSLSSTSIVKIATAIKGEGCTPGAMCSYACPAGYQKTQWPSAQGADKESVGGLYCNENGKLELTREDFDTLCDAGVGGVSIQNDLDEDVVTCRTDYPGTENMVIPALASAGGSVSICNPDQEKYYVWDGSGTSAQYYVNKKGYSIEDAC
;
A
#
# COMPACT_ATOMS: atom_id res chain seq x y z
N GLU A 1 -22.89 58.47 -45.14
CA GLU A 1 -24.31 58.24 -44.88
C GLU A 1 -24.47 57.27 -43.74
N ALA A 2 -25.43 57.55 -42.86
CA ALA A 2 -25.63 56.87 -41.59
C ALA A 2 -26.37 55.54 -41.75
N SER A 3 -26.07 54.57 -40.89
CA SER A 3 -27.05 53.54 -40.52
C SER A 3 -26.77 52.99 -39.12
N THR A 4 -27.45 53.63 -38.16
CA THR A 4 -28.08 53.10 -36.95
C THR A 4 -27.50 51.86 -36.25
N ALA A 5 -26.96 52.11 -35.06
CA ALA A 5 -26.75 51.11 -34.01
C ALA A 5 -28.08 50.75 -33.32
N VAL A 6 -28.31 49.45 -33.12
CA VAL A 6 -29.43 48.90 -32.34
C VAL A 6 -29.00 48.79 -30.88
N ALA A 7 -29.81 49.29 -29.96
CA ALA A 7 -29.55 49.26 -28.53
C ALA A 7 -29.83 47.87 -27.92
N GLU A 8 -28.87 47.32 -27.17
CA GLU A 8 -29.07 46.12 -26.34
C GLU A 8 -29.83 46.46 -25.05
N PRO A 9 -30.72 45.57 -24.58
CA PRO A 9 -31.41 45.77 -23.30
C PRO A 9 -30.46 45.48 -22.13
N ALA A 10 -30.32 46.46 -21.24
CA ALA A 10 -29.62 46.28 -19.97
C ALA A 10 -30.51 45.54 -18.96
N TYR A 11 -30.28 44.25 -18.78
CA TYR A 11 -30.83 43.48 -17.66
C TYR A 11 -29.78 43.36 -16.56
N SER A 12 -29.96 44.10 -15.46
CA SER A 12 -29.15 43.92 -14.25
C SER A 12 -29.79 42.85 -13.36
N ALA A 13 -29.13 41.70 -13.23
CA ALA A 13 -29.47 40.70 -12.22
C ALA A 13 -29.01 41.16 -10.82
N PRO A 14 -29.77 40.88 -9.74
CA PRO A 14 -29.34 41.22 -8.38
C PRO A 14 -28.09 40.41 -7.99
N ALA A 15 -27.14 41.06 -7.32
CA ALA A 15 -25.94 40.42 -6.82
C ALA A 15 -26.27 39.39 -5.73
N VAL A 16 -25.98 38.11 -5.99
CA VAL A 16 -26.04 37.04 -4.99
C VAL A 16 -24.81 37.15 -4.08
N VAL A 17 -25.04 37.45 -2.80
CA VAL A 17 -23.99 37.47 -1.79
C VAL A 17 -23.55 36.03 -1.51
N LYS A 18 -22.36 35.64 -1.99
CA LYS A 18 -21.76 34.35 -1.66
C LYS A 18 -21.36 34.33 -0.17
N PRO A 19 -21.76 33.32 0.62
CA PRO A 19 -21.25 33.15 1.97
C PRO A 19 -19.74 32.95 1.94
N LYS A 20 -19.03 33.60 2.87
CA LYS A 20 -17.59 33.43 3.06
C LYS A 20 -17.31 31.97 3.45
N PRO A 21 -16.31 31.28 2.87
CA PRO A 21 -15.99 29.92 3.27
C PRO A 21 -15.48 29.95 4.71
N THR A 22 -16.22 29.31 5.63
CA THR A 22 -15.70 28.99 6.96
C THR A 22 -14.69 27.87 6.80
N LYS A 23 -13.42 28.19 7.05
CA LYS A 23 -12.31 27.23 7.13
C LYS A 23 -12.70 26.13 8.12
N PRO A 24 -12.67 24.84 7.74
CA PRO A 24 -12.85 23.75 8.70
C PRO A 24 -11.83 23.91 9.83
N LYS A 25 -12.29 23.78 11.07
CA LYS A 25 -11.42 23.71 12.24
C LYS A 25 -10.53 22.48 12.04
N ALA A 26 -9.24 22.69 11.79
CA ALA A 26 -8.28 21.60 11.74
C ALA A 26 -8.33 20.87 13.08
N THR A 27 -8.78 19.64 13.07
CA THR A 27 -8.60 18.71 14.18
C THR A 27 -7.09 18.60 14.37
N GLN A 28 -6.58 18.99 15.54
CA GLN A 28 -5.19 18.73 15.91
C GLN A 28 -4.98 17.22 15.85
N PRO A 29 -3.96 16.72 15.12
CA PRO A 29 -3.50 15.35 15.30
C PRO A 29 -3.15 15.15 16.77
N LYS A 30 -3.59 14.04 17.36
CA LYS A 30 -3.19 13.70 18.72
C LYS A 30 -1.71 13.34 18.68
N THR A 31 -0.87 14.19 19.25
CA THR A 31 0.52 13.85 19.52
C THR A 31 0.54 12.67 20.49
N GLY A 32 1.01 11.51 20.02
CA GLY A 32 1.18 10.31 20.83
C GLY A 32 0.16 9.20 20.55
N GLY A 33 0.12 8.70 19.31
CA GLY A 33 -0.36 7.34 19.02
C GLY A 33 0.76 6.35 19.28
N SER A 34 0.51 5.36 20.13
CA SER A 34 1.47 4.29 20.46
C SER A 34 1.91 3.55 19.20
N THR A 35 3.23 3.48 18.98
CA THR A 35 3.93 2.66 17.96
C THR A 35 3.77 1.15 18.18
N SER A 36 2.69 0.68 18.82
CA SER A 36 2.59 -0.70 19.31
C SER A 36 2.44 -1.77 18.23
N GLY A 37 2.25 -1.39 16.96
CA GLY A 37 2.17 -2.34 15.83
C GLY A 37 3.31 -2.22 14.80
N PHE A 38 3.95 -1.06 14.66
CA PHE A 38 5.02 -0.86 13.68
C PHE A 38 6.39 -1.17 14.28
N THR A 39 6.76 -2.45 14.34
CA THR A 39 8.16 -2.85 14.53
C THR A 39 8.83 -2.92 13.17
N GLY A 40 9.26 -1.78 12.63
CA GLY A 40 10.05 -1.69 11.38
C GLY A 40 11.47 -2.27 11.49
N SER A 41 11.64 -3.37 12.23
CA SER A 41 12.90 -4.10 12.36
C SER A 41 13.14 -4.90 11.10
N SER A 42 14.33 -4.78 10.50
CA SER A 42 14.79 -5.63 9.40
C SER A 42 15.16 -7.06 9.85
N SER A 43 14.84 -7.43 11.09
CA SER A 43 15.09 -8.79 11.60
C SER A 43 14.30 -9.81 10.80
N GLY A 44 14.99 -10.85 10.31
CA GLY A 44 14.35 -11.97 9.62
C GLY A 44 14.14 -11.77 8.12
N VAL A 45 14.50 -10.62 7.54
CA VAL A 45 14.36 -10.39 6.08
C VAL A 45 15.17 -11.39 5.24
N ASP A 46 16.30 -11.86 5.76
CA ASP A 46 17.16 -12.87 5.11
C ASP A 46 16.71 -14.32 5.42
N LYS A 47 15.67 -14.51 6.25
CA LYS A 47 15.19 -15.84 6.64
C LYS A 47 14.36 -16.42 5.50
N LYS A 48 14.77 -17.60 5.03
CA LYS A 48 14.01 -18.37 4.03
C LYS A 48 12.66 -18.80 4.59
N PHE A 49 11.59 -18.40 3.91
CA PHE A 49 10.23 -18.77 4.19
C PHE A 49 10.00 -20.26 3.97
N LYS A 50 9.26 -20.87 4.89
CA LYS A 50 8.93 -22.30 4.82
C LYS A 50 7.57 -22.48 4.18
N SER A 51 7.58 -22.52 2.85
CA SER A 51 6.37 -22.70 2.04
C SER A 51 5.60 -23.95 2.46
N GLY A 52 4.30 -23.83 2.70
CA GLY A 52 3.40 -24.92 3.10
C GLY A 52 3.47 -25.32 4.59
N GLU A 53 4.29 -24.66 5.42
CA GLU A 53 4.40 -24.99 6.85
C GLU A 53 3.64 -24.03 7.77
N VAL A 54 3.63 -22.73 7.43
CA VAL A 54 3.04 -21.66 8.25
C VAL A 54 1.53 -21.61 8.04
N ASP A 55 0.76 -21.56 9.13
CA ASP A 55 -0.70 -21.43 9.07
C ASP A 55 -1.13 -20.06 8.52
N CYS A 56 -2.24 -20.01 7.78
CA CYS A 56 -2.70 -18.76 7.15
C CYS A 56 -3.13 -17.67 8.13
N ASP A 57 -3.55 -18.05 9.35
CA ASP A 57 -3.88 -17.12 10.43
C ASP A 57 -2.63 -16.60 11.18
N THR A 58 -1.45 -17.11 10.85
CA THR A 58 -0.19 -16.71 11.45
C THR A 58 0.54 -15.71 10.56
N PHE A 59 0.61 -14.46 11.01
CA PHE A 59 1.35 -13.41 10.29
C PHE A 59 2.87 -13.69 10.32
N PRO A 60 3.57 -13.68 9.17
CA PRO A 60 4.94 -14.19 9.04
C PRO A 60 6.03 -13.18 9.47
N SER A 61 5.87 -12.53 10.62
CA SER A 61 6.80 -11.50 11.12
C SER A 61 8.22 -12.01 11.37
N GLU A 62 8.38 -13.29 11.70
CA GLU A 62 9.71 -13.92 11.83
C GLU A 62 10.52 -13.93 10.52
N TYR A 63 9.88 -13.72 9.37
CA TYR A 63 10.48 -13.68 8.03
C TYR A 63 10.62 -12.25 7.50
N GLY A 64 10.57 -11.25 8.40
CA GLY A 64 10.76 -9.84 8.07
C GLY A 64 9.51 -9.11 7.57
N ALA A 65 8.36 -9.77 7.46
CA ALA A 65 7.10 -9.10 7.17
C ALA A 65 6.71 -8.17 8.32
N VAL A 66 6.18 -6.99 8.01
CA VAL A 66 5.77 -5.98 8.99
C VAL A 66 4.24 -5.97 9.08
N ALA A 67 3.71 -6.19 10.28
CA ALA A 67 2.27 -6.21 10.50
C ALA A 67 1.67 -4.80 10.43
N LEU A 68 0.55 -4.66 9.73
CA LEU A 68 -0.24 -3.42 9.65
C LEU A 68 -1.56 -3.60 10.41
N ASP A 69 -1.47 -3.77 11.73
CA ASP A 69 -2.61 -4.19 12.57
C ASP A 69 -3.80 -3.22 12.54
N TRP A 70 -3.56 -1.93 12.26
CA TRP A 70 -4.62 -0.91 12.18
C TRP A 70 -5.58 -1.12 10.99
N LEU A 71 -5.17 -1.91 9.98
CA LEU A 71 -6.05 -2.30 8.88
C LEU A 71 -7.12 -3.32 9.32
N GLU A 72 -6.93 -3.95 10.48
CA GLU A 72 -7.83 -4.99 11.01
C GLU A 72 -8.03 -6.15 10.03
N LEU A 73 -6.93 -6.53 9.36
CA LEU A 73 -6.83 -7.66 8.43
C LEU A 73 -5.87 -8.74 8.97
N GLY A 74 -5.65 -8.83 10.28
CA GLY A 74 -4.70 -9.80 10.86
C GLY A 74 -3.22 -9.50 10.52
N GLY A 75 -2.87 -8.23 10.39
CA GLY A 75 -1.50 -7.76 10.09
C GLY A 75 -1.17 -7.67 8.59
N TRP A 76 -1.97 -8.27 7.72
CA TRP A 76 -1.79 -8.23 6.26
C TRP A 76 -2.02 -6.82 5.71
N SER A 77 -1.24 -6.42 4.68
CA SER A 77 -1.39 -5.12 4.01
C SER A 77 -2.58 -5.09 3.04
N GLY A 78 -3.07 -6.25 2.66
CA GLY A 78 -4.23 -6.42 1.79
C GLY A 78 -4.48 -7.90 1.58
N ILE A 79 -5.74 -8.28 1.36
CA ILE A 79 -6.11 -9.67 1.11
C ILE A 79 -7.05 -9.69 -0.09
N GLN A 80 -6.74 -10.56 -1.05
CA GLN A 80 -7.56 -10.79 -2.24
C GLN A 80 -8.00 -12.25 -2.27
N TYR A 81 -9.29 -12.50 -2.16
CA TYR A 81 -9.88 -13.83 -2.32
C TYR A 81 -9.89 -14.21 -3.79
N VAL A 82 -9.23 -15.33 -4.10
CA VAL A 82 -8.96 -15.85 -5.43
C VAL A 82 -9.36 -17.34 -5.49
N PRO A 83 -10.66 -17.67 -5.36
CA PRO A 83 -11.13 -19.03 -5.09
C PRO A 83 -10.81 -20.05 -6.19
N ASP A 84 -10.53 -19.60 -7.40
CA ASP A 84 -10.21 -20.46 -8.55
C ASP A 84 -8.68 -20.49 -8.86
N PHE A 85 -7.84 -19.93 -7.98
CA PHE A 85 -6.39 -19.86 -8.17
C PHE A 85 -5.69 -21.18 -7.81
N SER A 86 -4.71 -21.55 -8.62
CA SER A 86 -3.64 -22.49 -8.29
C SER A 86 -2.31 -21.92 -8.76
N LEU A 87 -1.19 -22.45 -8.27
CA LEU A 87 0.15 -22.04 -8.74
C LEU A 87 0.36 -22.28 -10.25
N SER A 88 -0.48 -23.11 -10.88
CA SER A 88 -0.50 -23.35 -12.33
C SER A 88 -1.46 -22.45 -13.11
N SER A 89 -2.21 -21.56 -12.45
CA SER A 89 -3.08 -20.59 -13.11
C SER A 89 -2.27 -19.69 -14.04
N THR A 90 -2.90 -19.26 -15.13
CA THR A 90 -2.33 -18.28 -16.06
C THR A 90 -3.00 -16.90 -15.95
N SER A 91 -4.20 -16.85 -15.37
CA SER A 91 -4.96 -15.64 -15.10
C SER A 91 -5.90 -15.87 -13.91
N ILE A 92 -6.29 -14.78 -13.24
CA ILE A 92 -7.20 -14.80 -12.10
C ILE A 92 -8.45 -14.01 -12.51
N VAL A 93 -9.59 -14.69 -12.61
CA VAL A 93 -10.84 -14.08 -13.10
C VAL A 93 -11.71 -13.56 -11.96
N LYS A 94 -11.71 -14.26 -10.82
CA LYS A 94 -12.48 -13.85 -9.65
C LYS A 94 -11.55 -13.34 -8.58
N ILE A 95 -11.67 -12.05 -8.28
CA ILE A 95 -10.95 -11.38 -7.22
C ILE A 95 -11.99 -10.66 -6.37
N ALA A 96 -11.98 -10.92 -5.05
CA ALA A 96 -12.73 -10.13 -4.08
C ALA A 96 -11.77 -9.64 -3.00
N THR A 97 -11.70 -8.33 -2.79
CA THR A 97 -10.83 -7.74 -1.77
C THR A 97 -11.49 -7.85 -0.41
N ALA A 98 -10.72 -8.30 0.58
CA ALA A 98 -11.19 -8.40 1.95
C ALA A 98 -11.47 -7.01 2.55
N ILE A 99 -12.39 -6.97 3.51
CA ILE A 99 -12.71 -5.79 4.31
C ILE A 99 -12.26 -5.97 5.76
N LYS A 100 -12.21 -4.86 6.51
CA LYS A 100 -11.88 -4.86 7.93
C LYS A 100 -12.68 -5.92 8.71
N GLY A 101 -11.98 -6.71 9.51
CA GLY A 101 -12.52 -7.81 10.30
C GLY A 101 -12.44 -9.18 9.61
N GLU A 102 -12.09 -9.20 8.32
CA GLU A 102 -11.79 -10.44 7.60
C GLU A 102 -10.30 -10.79 7.71
N GLY A 103 -9.90 -11.96 7.17
CA GLY A 103 -8.55 -12.49 7.36
C GLY A 103 -8.08 -13.38 6.21
N CYS A 104 -6.83 -13.82 6.33
CA CYS A 104 -6.18 -14.69 5.38
C CYS A 104 -6.69 -16.12 5.56
N THR A 105 -7.52 -16.57 4.62
CA THR A 105 -8.20 -17.88 4.66
C THR A 105 -7.89 -18.67 3.39
N PRO A 106 -8.13 -19.99 3.37
CA PRO A 106 -7.93 -20.81 2.17
C PRO A 106 -8.54 -20.16 0.91
N GLY A 107 -7.77 -20.16 -0.18
CA GLY A 107 -8.16 -19.49 -1.43
C GLY A 107 -7.88 -17.98 -1.45
N ALA A 108 -7.11 -17.44 -0.49
CA ALA A 108 -6.74 -16.03 -0.45
C ALA A 108 -5.28 -15.78 -0.86
N MET A 109 -5.04 -14.65 -1.51
CA MET A 109 -3.72 -14.04 -1.68
C MET A 109 -3.54 -13.01 -0.56
N CYS A 110 -2.57 -13.24 0.31
CA CYS A 110 -2.36 -12.49 1.54
C CYS A 110 -1.11 -11.62 1.40
N SER A 111 -1.34 -10.34 1.11
CA SER A 111 -0.30 -9.34 0.89
C SER A 111 0.24 -8.82 2.21
N TYR A 112 1.55 -8.54 2.23
CA TYR A 112 2.25 -8.12 3.43
C TYR A 112 3.17 -6.92 3.16
N ALA A 113 3.43 -6.15 4.21
CA ALA A 113 4.41 -5.09 4.18
C ALA A 113 5.82 -5.60 4.50
N CYS A 114 6.82 -4.85 4.05
CA CYS A 114 8.22 -5.03 4.38
C CYS A 114 8.75 -3.75 5.03
N PRO A 115 9.90 -3.80 5.72
CA PRO A 115 10.52 -2.62 6.33
C PRO A 115 10.78 -1.50 5.30
N ALA A 116 10.89 -0.26 5.77
CA ALA A 116 11.23 0.87 4.90
C ALA A 116 12.52 0.59 4.11
N GLY A 117 12.51 0.87 2.81
CA GLY A 117 13.59 0.49 1.88
C GLY A 117 13.43 -0.88 1.22
N TYR A 118 12.56 -1.75 1.76
CA TYR A 118 12.28 -3.09 1.21
C TYR A 118 10.94 -3.15 0.47
N GLN A 119 10.76 -4.21 -0.30
CA GLN A 119 9.54 -4.56 -1.02
C GLN A 119 9.28 -6.06 -0.89
N LYS A 120 8.00 -6.44 -0.99
CA LYS A 120 7.59 -7.85 -0.99
C LYS A 120 8.20 -8.55 -2.20
N THR A 121 8.48 -9.84 -2.09
CA THR A 121 9.03 -10.66 -3.17
C THR A 121 8.01 -11.60 -3.81
N GLN A 122 6.88 -11.82 -3.14
CA GLN A 122 5.89 -12.82 -3.52
C GLN A 122 4.71 -12.19 -4.26
N TRP A 123 4.52 -12.66 -5.48
CA TRP A 123 3.32 -12.52 -6.30
C TRP A 123 3.27 -13.66 -7.32
N PRO A 124 2.09 -14.15 -7.70
CA PRO A 124 1.96 -15.19 -8.72
C PRO A 124 2.26 -14.65 -10.13
N SER A 125 2.66 -15.54 -11.04
CA SER A 125 2.74 -15.21 -12.47
C SER A 125 1.37 -14.89 -13.07
N ALA A 126 0.32 -15.59 -12.60
CA ALA A 126 -1.07 -15.27 -12.90
C ALA A 126 -1.44 -13.93 -12.26
N GLN A 127 -2.04 -13.03 -13.04
CA GLN A 127 -2.55 -11.74 -12.55
C GLN A 127 -4.03 -11.62 -12.91
N GLY A 128 -4.69 -10.57 -12.44
CA GLY A 128 -6.09 -10.30 -12.73
C GLY A 128 -6.37 -10.21 -14.22
N ALA A 129 -7.46 -10.83 -14.66
CA ALA A 129 -7.85 -10.85 -16.08
C ALA A 129 -8.20 -9.44 -16.60
N ASP A 130 -8.59 -8.52 -15.72
CA ASP A 130 -8.89 -7.12 -16.01
C ASP A 130 -7.72 -6.18 -15.61
N LYS A 131 -6.51 -6.74 -15.56
CA LYS A 131 -5.23 -6.08 -15.22
C LYS A 131 -5.11 -5.68 -13.75
N GLU A 132 -5.90 -6.29 -12.88
CA GLU A 132 -5.70 -6.14 -11.45
C GLU A 132 -4.35 -6.75 -11.04
N SER A 133 -3.61 -6.04 -10.20
CA SER A 133 -2.43 -6.62 -9.59
C SER A 133 -2.82 -7.57 -8.46
N VAL A 134 -2.08 -8.66 -8.34
CA VAL A 134 -2.27 -9.68 -7.30
C VAL A 134 -0.89 -10.02 -6.74
N GLY A 135 -0.74 -9.94 -5.42
CA GLY A 135 0.53 -10.17 -4.76
C GLY A 135 0.37 -10.57 -3.31
N GLY A 136 1.37 -11.28 -2.78
CA GLY A 136 1.34 -11.87 -1.45
C GLY A 136 1.63 -13.37 -1.46
N LEU A 137 1.46 -13.98 -0.28
CA LEU A 137 1.51 -15.44 -0.11
C LEU A 137 0.14 -16.04 -0.43
N TYR A 138 0.10 -17.24 -0.98
CA TYR A 138 -1.15 -17.95 -1.22
C TYR A 138 -1.53 -18.79 0.00
N CYS A 139 -2.75 -18.63 0.52
CA CYS A 139 -3.28 -19.56 1.51
C CYS A 139 -3.92 -20.76 0.80
N ASN A 140 -3.25 -21.91 0.85
CA ASN A 140 -3.72 -23.12 0.19
C ASN A 140 -4.95 -23.75 0.87
N GLU A 141 -5.54 -24.76 0.24
CA GLU A 141 -6.73 -25.46 0.73
C GLU A 141 -6.52 -26.14 2.10
N ASN A 142 -5.28 -26.42 2.47
CA ASN A 142 -4.91 -27.02 3.76
C ASN A 142 -4.73 -25.96 4.86
N GLY A 143 -4.97 -24.68 4.57
CA GLY A 143 -4.77 -23.59 5.54
C GLY A 143 -3.31 -23.24 5.76
N LYS A 144 -2.43 -23.49 4.77
CA LYS A 144 -1.00 -23.19 4.84
C LYS A 144 -0.59 -22.13 3.81
N LEU A 145 0.31 -21.24 4.22
CA LEU A 145 0.89 -20.20 3.38
C LEU A 145 1.93 -20.78 2.44
N GLU A 146 1.80 -20.49 1.15
CA GLU A 146 2.71 -20.90 0.08
C GLU A 146 3.36 -19.70 -0.61
N LEU A 147 4.62 -19.87 -0.98
CA LEU A 147 5.30 -18.96 -1.89
C LEU A 147 4.63 -18.99 -3.27
N THR A 148 4.49 -17.83 -3.88
CA THR A 148 3.84 -17.67 -5.19
C THR A 148 4.83 -17.34 -6.30
N ARG A 149 6.10 -17.11 -5.94
CA ARG A 149 7.20 -16.84 -6.87
C ARG A 149 8.37 -17.77 -6.56
N GLU A 150 8.59 -18.76 -7.42
CA GLU A 150 9.53 -19.87 -7.17
C GLU A 150 11.00 -19.41 -7.02
N ASP A 151 11.40 -18.34 -7.71
CA ASP A 151 12.77 -17.83 -7.68
C ASP A 151 13.15 -17.09 -6.38
N PHE A 152 12.19 -16.90 -5.45
CA PHE A 152 12.37 -16.11 -4.24
C PHE A 152 11.91 -16.89 -3.01
N ASP A 153 12.84 -17.21 -2.12
CA ASP A 153 12.56 -17.93 -0.87
C ASP A 153 12.56 -17.02 0.38
N THR A 154 12.88 -15.74 0.27
CA THR A 154 12.67 -14.73 1.32
C THR A 154 11.42 -13.91 1.03
N LEU A 155 10.81 -13.30 2.04
CA LEU A 155 9.58 -12.49 1.86
C LEU A 155 9.86 -11.04 1.45
N CYS A 156 10.99 -10.48 1.88
CA CYS A 156 11.34 -9.09 1.65
C CYS A 156 12.68 -8.99 0.95
N ASP A 157 12.77 -8.09 -0.04
CA ASP A 157 14.02 -7.76 -0.71
C ASP A 157 14.23 -6.24 -0.72
N ALA A 158 15.49 -5.81 -0.70
CA ALA A 158 15.82 -4.40 -0.73
C ALA A 158 15.50 -3.81 -2.10
N GLY A 159 15.03 -2.56 -2.14
CA GLY A 159 15.05 -1.80 -3.39
C GLY A 159 16.50 -1.50 -3.82
N VAL A 160 16.68 -0.94 -5.02
CA VAL A 160 18.01 -0.55 -5.54
C VAL A 160 18.65 0.61 -4.78
N GLY A 161 17.94 1.18 -3.80
CA GLY A 161 18.40 2.28 -2.97
C GLY A 161 18.47 3.62 -3.71
N GLY A 162 19.25 4.55 -3.15
CA GLY A 162 19.48 5.87 -3.73
C GLY A 162 18.35 6.88 -3.56
N VAL A 163 17.26 6.52 -2.87
CA VAL A 163 16.12 7.41 -2.61
C VAL A 163 15.81 7.41 -1.12
N SER A 164 15.72 8.60 -0.54
CA SER A 164 15.32 8.81 0.85
C SER A 164 14.36 10.00 0.95
N ILE A 165 13.63 10.04 2.05
CA ILE A 165 12.83 11.19 2.47
C ILE A 165 13.61 11.91 3.56
N GLN A 166 13.82 13.21 3.39
CA GLN A 166 14.41 14.10 4.39
C GLN A 166 13.28 14.92 5.01
N ASN A 167 13.13 14.84 6.34
CA ASN A 167 12.13 15.59 7.08
C ASN A 167 12.79 16.76 7.80
N ASP A 168 12.69 17.96 7.22
CA ASP A 168 13.22 19.19 7.81
C ASP A 168 12.23 19.86 8.80
N LEU A 169 11.12 19.19 9.14
CA LEU A 169 10.11 19.69 10.06
C LEU A 169 10.44 19.28 11.51
N ASP A 170 9.74 19.91 12.44
CA ASP A 170 9.86 19.71 13.90
C ASP A 170 8.96 18.60 14.46
N GLU A 171 8.23 17.89 13.60
CA GLU A 171 7.39 16.74 13.95
C GLU A 171 7.60 15.62 12.93
N ASP A 172 7.27 14.39 13.32
CA ASP A 172 7.37 13.22 12.46
C ASP A 172 6.47 13.35 11.23
N VAL A 173 6.94 12.82 10.11
CA VAL A 173 6.22 12.76 8.84
C VAL A 173 6.15 11.31 8.40
N VAL A 174 4.93 10.82 8.18
CA VAL A 174 4.67 9.51 7.60
C VAL A 174 4.41 9.65 6.11
N THR A 175 5.04 8.78 5.33
CA THR A 175 4.73 8.58 3.92
C THR A 175 4.20 7.18 3.74
N CYS A 176 3.16 7.02 2.94
CA CYS A 176 2.61 5.70 2.63
C CYS A 176 2.91 5.33 1.17
N ARG A 177 3.31 4.09 0.94
CA ARG A 177 3.49 3.51 -0.39
C ARG A 177 2.32 2.59 -0.71
N THR A 178 1.95 2.53 -1.98
CA THR A 178 0.99 1.56 -2.50
C THR A 178 1.39 0.10 -2.19
N ASP A 179 0.41 -0.71 -1.80
CA ASP A 179 0.48 -2.17 -1.70
C ASP A 179 0.51 -2.80 -3.11
N TYR A 180 1.69 -2.81 -3.74
CA TYR A 180 1.84 -3.20 -5.14
C TYR A 180 2.99 -4.20 -5.37
N PRO A 181 2.76 -5.32 -6.08
CA PRO A 181 1.45 -5.82 -6.53
C PRO A 181 0.55 -6.24 -5.35
N GLY A 182 -0.77 -6.13 -5.49
CA GLY A 182 -1.72 -6.47 -4.43
C GLY A 182 -2.99 -5.62 -4.49
N THR A 183 -3.44 -5.14 -3.34
CA THR A 183 -4.70 -4.39 -3.25
C THR A 183 -4.61 -2.94 -3.71
N GLU A 184 -3.40 -2.44 -3.97
CA GLU A 184 -3.13 -1.07 -4.40
C GLU A 184 -3.58 0.03 -3.42
N ASN A 185 -3.86 -0.35 -2.17
CA ASN A 185 -4.11 0.61 -1.10
C ASN A 185 -2.80 1.31 -0.67
N MET A 186 -2.89 2.55 -0.21
CA MET A 186 -1.74 3.38 0.17
C MET A 186 -1.31 3.11 1.62
N VAL A 187 -0.97 1.86 1.95
CA VAL A 187 -0.91 1.41 3.34
C VAL A 187 0.50 1.09 3.85
N ILE A 188 1.52 1.04 2.99
CA ILE A 188 2.87 0.63 3.40
C ILE A 188 3.64 1.83 3.96
N PRO A 189 3.91 1.93 5.28
CA PRO A 189 4.42 3.16 5.87
C PRO A 189 5.95 3.28 5.78
N ALA A 190 6.41 4.53 5.73
CA ALA A 190 7.76 4.94 6.07
C ALA A 190 7.69 6.20 6.93
N LEU A 191 8.32 6.17 8.11
CA LEU A 191 8.32 7.30 9.05
C LEU A 191 9.68 7.98 9.03
N ALA A 192 9.69 9.28 8.73
CA ALA A 192 10.83 10.16 8.92
C ALA A 192 10.62 10.98 10.20
N SER A 193 11.43 10.72 11.23
CA SER A 193 11.33 11.49 12.48
C SER A 193 11.63 12.98 12.26
N ALA A 194 11.19 13.83 13.19
CA ALA A 194 11.52 15.27 13.17
C ALA A 194 13.04 15.52 12.94
N GLY A 195 13.38 16.32 11.93
CA GLY A 195 14.76 16.60 11.52
C GLY A 195 15.54 15.42 10.91
N GLY A 196 14.91 14.25 10.77
CA GLY A 196 15.54 13.00 10.37
C GLY A 196 15.36 12.64 8.89
N SER A 197 15.84 11.44 8.53
CA SER A 197 15.65 10.86 7.20
C SER A 197 15.27 9.39 7.29
N VAL A 198 14.54 8.90 6.29
CA VAL A 198 14.23 7.49 6.11
C VAL A 198 14.49 7.07 4.67
N SER A 199 15.17 5.95 4.47
CA SER A 199 15.33 5.33 3.15
C SER A 199 14.01 4.73 2.70
N ILE A 200 13.67 4.92 1.43
CA ILE A 200 12.48 4.33 0.83
C ILE A 200 12.87 3.38 -0.30
N CYS A 201 11.97 2.47 -0.63
CA CYS A 201 12.23 1.47 -1.64
C CYS A 201 12.24 2.10 -3.04
N ASN A 202 13.26 1.77 -3.82
CA ASN A 202 13.31 2.10 -5.24
C ASN A 202 13.25 0.77 -6.02
N PRO A 203 12.11 0.40 -6.62
CA PRO A 203 12.02 -0.84 -7.37
C PRO A 203 12.94 -0.83 -8.60
N ASP A 204 13.59 -1.97 -8.87
CA ASP A 204 14.25 -2.20 -10.16
C ASP A 204 13.17 -2.46 -11.23
N GLN A 205 12.96 -1.51 -12.14
CA GLN A 205 11.91 -1.57 -13.16
C GLN A 205 12.01 -2.80 -14.07
N GLU A 206 13.21 -3.39 -14.22
CA GLU A 206 13.44 -4.54 -15.10
C GLU A 206 13.33 -5.89 -14.37
N LYS A 207 13.51 -5.91 -13.04
CA LYS A 207 13.65 -7.16 -12.26
C LYS A 207 12.56 -7.41 -11.23
N TYR A 208 11.80 -6.37 -10.87
CA TYR A 208 10.72 -6.47 -9.90
C TYR A 208 9.45 -7.03 -10.57
N TYR A 209 8.28 -6.50 -10.21
CA TYR A 209 7.01 -6.80 -10.83
C TYR A 209 6.89 -6.09 -12.20
N VAL A 210 6.38 -6.79 -13.21
CA VAL A 210 6.10 -6.22 -14.55
C VAL A 210 4.60 -6.29 -14.78
N TRP A 211 3.96 -5.13 -14.90
CA TRP A 211 2.52 -5.01 -15.09
C TRP A 211 2.20 -4.77 -16.54
N ASP A 212 1.48 -5.69 -17.19
CA ASP A 212 1.06 -5.57 -18.59
C ASP A 212 2.20 -5.16 -19.55
N GLY A 213 3.38 -5.77 -19.36
CA GLY A 213 4.59 -5.47 -20.12
C GLY A 213 5.31 -4.16 -19.77
N SER A 214 4.85 -3.45 -18.73
CA SER A 214 5.44 -2.20 -18.24
C SER A 214 6.19 -2.40 -16.93
N GLY A 215 7.34 -1.75 -16.81
CA GLY A 215 8.12 -1.74 -15.56
C GLY A 215 7.36 -1.06 -14.42
N THR A 216 7.61 -1.50 -13.19
CA THR A 216 6.94 -0.98 -11.99
C THR A 216 7.71 0.18 -11.37
N SER A 217 6.99 1.25 -11.00
CA SER A 217 7.49 2.31 -10.12
C SER A 217 6.78 2.27 -8.76
N ALA A 218 7.46 2.77 -7.72
CA ALA A 218 6.84 2.98 -6.41
C ALA A 218 6.25 4.40 -6.32
N GLN A 219 5.05 4.50 -5.77
CA GLN A 219 4.34 5.76 -5.53
C GLN A 219 4.30 6.03 -4.04
N TYR A 220 4.60 7.27 -3.65
CA TYR A 220 4.75 7.67 -2.25
C TYR A 220 3.87 8.87 -1.95
N TYR A 221 3.00 8.71 -0.95
CA TYR A 221 2.01 9.70 -0.52
C TYR A 221 2.48 10.33 0.80
N VAL A 222 2.94 11.57 0.74
CA VAL A 222 3.46 12.29 1.90
C VAL A 222 2.30 12.89 2.70
N ASN A 223 2.19 12.51 3.97
CA ASN A 223 1.17 13.04 4.87
C ASN A 223 1.64 14.32 5.57
N LYS A 224 0.68 15.03 6.19
CA LYS A 224 1.00 16.19 7.02
C LYS A 224 1.78 15.74 8.25
N LYS A 225 2.68 16.61 8.73
CA LYS A 225 3.43 16.37 9.98
C LYS A 225 2.50 16.11 11.17
N GLY A 226 2.95 15.27 12.09
CA GLY A 226 2.26 14.96 13.34
C GLY A 226 1.14 13.91 13.25
N TYR A 227 0.86 13.36 12.06
CA TYR A 227 0.01 12.17 11.92
C TYR A 227 0.78 10.92 12.36
N SER A 228 0.11 10.00 13.07
CA SER A 228 0.68 8.68 13.35
C SER A 228 0.70 7.81 12.09
N ILE A 229 1.36 6.66 12.14
CA ILE A 229 1.37 5.70 11.02
C ILE A 229 -0.04 5.22 10.71
N GLU A 230 -0.81 4.90 11.74
CA GLU A 230 -2.16 4.36 11.66
C GLU A 230 -3.16 5.39 11.11
N ASP A 231 -3.03 6.65 11.52
CA ASP A 231 -3.88 7.73 11.00
C ASP A 231 -3.51 8.12 9.55
N ALA A 232 -2.30 7.77 9.09
CA ALA A 232 -1.77 8.17 7.80
C ALA A 232 -2.00 7.17 6.67
N CYS A 233 -2.01 5.85 6.93
CA CYS A 233 -1.83 4.81 5.90
C CYS A 233 -3.01 3.80 5.72
#